data_AF-A0A067PZI6-F1
#
_entry.id   AF-A0A067PZI6-F1
#
_cell.length_a   1.000
_cell.length_b   1.000
_cell.length_c   1.000
_cell.angle_alpha   90.00
_cell.angle_beta   90.00
_cell.angle_gamma   90.00
#
_symmetry.space_group_name_H-M   'P 1'
#
loop_
_entity.id
_entity.type
_entity.pdbx_description
1 polymer ?
#
loop_
_entity_poly.entity_id
_entity_poly.type
_entity_poly.pdbx_seq_one_letter_code
_entity_poly.pdbx_strand_id
1 'polypeptide(L)'
;MTPVRVEKYVSDFSYPRNAPLHSLVDDSKLIPSLLPFWDGPKEKWFITGSTGDAWEVGDIEKLQDELKNANIIKATKIRLWAVQIPLPAVPPLVLAVVPIAGSTTAVKLFRMEKELLDCLLPRRFNIISLASDGASVEREAR
;
A
#
# COMPACT_ATOMS: atom_id res chain seq x y z
N MET A 1 -2.77 -7.15 5.23
CA MET A 1 -3.95 -6.92 4.37
C MET A 1 -5.05 -7.91 4.77
N THR A 2 -6.31 -7.49 4.95
CA THR A 2 -7.40 -8.41 5.32
C THR A 2 -8.34 -8.65 4.12
N PRO A 3 -8.31 -9.86 3.53
CA PRO A 3 -9.23 -10.28 2.47
C PRO A 3 -10.71 -10.09 2.82
N VAL A 4 -11.03 -10.01 4.10
CA VAL A 4 -12.34 -9.59 4.64
C VAL A 4 -12.87 -8.30 3.99
N ARG A 5 -11.99 -7.32 3.71
CA ARG A 5 -12.40 -6.06 3.07
C ARG A 5 -12.84 -6.28 1.61
N VAL A 6 -12.15 -7.17 0.89
CA VAL A 6 -12.50 -7.52 -0.49
C VAL A 6 -13.80 -8.34 -0.51
N GLU A 7 -13.97 -9.25 0.44
CA GLU A 7 -15.21 -10.02 0.60
C GLU A 7 -16.41 -9.09 0.84
N LYS A 8 -16.25 -8.12 1.74
CA LYS A 8 -17.28 -7.12 1.98
C LYS A 8 -17.57 -6.30 0.72
N TYR A 9 -16.52 -5.82 0.04
CA TYR A 9 -16.67 -5.02 -1.18
C TYR A 9 -17.46 -5.74 -2.27
N VAL A 10 -17.14 -7.01 -2.58
CA VAL A 10 -17.93 -7.76 -3.58
C VAL A 10 -19.35 -8.04 -3.09
N SER A 11 -19.53 -8.30 -1.80
CA SER A 11 -20.86 -8.52 -1.21
C SER A 11 -21.75 -7.28 -1.26
N ASP A 12 -21.20 -6.09 -1.00
CA ASP A 12 -21.93 -4.82 -0.98
C ASP A 12 -22.56 -4.51 -2.36
N PHE A 13 -21.93 -4.98 -3.44
CA PHE A 13 -22.43 -4.84 -4.81
C PHE A 13 -23.14 -6.09 -5.34
N SER A 14 -23.40 -7.09 -4.48
CA SER A 14 -23.96 -8.40 -4.89
C SER A 14 -23.17 -9.06 -6.03
N TYR A 15 -21.85 -8.80 -6.08
CA TYR A 15 -20.97 -9.30 -7.13
C TYR A 15 -20.41 -10.68 -6.74
N PRO A 16 -20.47 -11.69 -7.61
CA PRO A 16 -20.00 -13.03 -7.26
C PRO A 16 -18.51 -13.04 -6.94
N ARG A 17 -18.13 -13.72 -5.85
CA ARG A 17 -16.73 -13.77 -5.37
C ARG A 17 -15.74 -14.29 -6.42
N ASN A 18 -16.15 -15.28 -7.19
CA ASN A 18 -15.36 -15.91 -8.26
C ASN A 18 -15.52 -15.21 -9.62
N ALA A 19 -16.33 -14.14 -9.70
CA ALA A 19 -16.41 -13.34 -10.90
C ALA A 19 -15.13 -12.52 -11.10
N PRO A 20 -14.85 -12.07 -12.33
CA PRO A 20 -13.61 -11.40 -12.65
C PRO A 20 -13.42 -10.10 -11.86
N LEU A 21 -12.19 -9.86 -11.40
CA LEU A 21 -11.73 -8.65 -10.75
C LEU A 21 -10.47 -8.13 -11.43
N HIS A 22 -10.29 -6.82 -11.37
CA HIS A 22 -9.11 -6.15 -11.89
C HIS A 22 -8.25 -5.62 -10.75
N SER A 23 -6.92 -5.80 -10.82
CA SER A 23 -5.97 -5.16 -9.91
C SER A 23 -5.37 -3.94 -10.59
N LEU A 24 -5.33 -2.82 -9.87
CA LEU A 24 -4.81 -1.54 -10.30
C LEU A 24 -3.62 -1.19 -9.41
N VAL A 25 -2.52 -0.71 -9.98
CA VAL A 25 -1.41 -0.14 -9.20
C VAL A 25 -0.94 1.18 -9.80
N ASP A 26 -0.61 2.13 -8.94
CA ASP A 26 0.00 3.41 -9.33
C ASP A 26 0.89 3.98 -8.22
N ASP A 27 1.83 4.83 -8.63
CA ASP A 27 2.76 5.55 -7.78
C ASP A 27 2.39 7.04 -7.71
N SER A 28 2.04 7.54 -6.53
CA SER A 28 1.84 8.99 -6.31
C SER A 28 3.02 9.62 -5.59
N LYS A 29 3.53 10.74 -6.13
CA LYS A 29 4.60 11.54 -5.51
C LYS A 29 4.12 12.17 -4.20
N LEU A 30 5.03 12.24 -3.22
CA LEU A 30 4.79 12.89 -1.93
C LEU A 30 5.88 13.90 -1.62
N ILE A 31 5.57 14.82 -0.70
CA ILE A 31 6.58 15.68 -0.06
C ILE A 31 7.30 14.85 1.00
N PRO A 32 8.61 14.56 0.86
CA PRO A 32 9.33 13.68 1.78
C PRO A 32 9.43 14.30 3.18
N SER A 33 8.63 13.79 4.10
CA SER A 33 8.50 14.32 5.47
C SER A 33 8.43 13.17 6.47
N LEU A 34 8.92 13.40 7.68
CA LEU A 34 8.70 12.52 8.81
C LEU A 34 7.72 13.20 9.76
N LEU A 35 6.60 12.55 10.03
CA LEU A 35 5.50 13.16 10.78
C LEU A 35 5.16 12.29 12.00
N PRO A 36 5.23 12.84 13.22
CA PRO A 36 4.72 12.16 14.39
C PRO A 36 3.19 12.18 14.39
N PHE A 37 2.57 11.09 14.85
CA PHE A 37 1.14 11.00 15.11
C PHE A 37 0.88 10.22 16.40
N TRP A 38 -0.22 10.55 17.08
CA TRP A 38 -0.66 9.85 18.29
C TRP A 38 -1.60 8.70 17.92
N ASP A 39 -1.27 7.48 18.33
CA ASP A 39 -2.15 6.31 18.21
C ASP A 39 -2.92 6.16 19.53
N GLY A 40 -4.16 6.69 19.55
CA GLY A 40 -5.03 6.67 20.73
C GLY A 40 -5.27 5.28 21.32
N PRO A 41 -5.64 4.27 20.51
CA PRO A 41 -5.76 2.88 20.97
C PRO A 41 -4.52 2.29 21.63
N LYS A 42 -3.31 2.69 21.20
CA LYS A 42 -2.04 2.22 21.80
C LYS A 42 -1.49 3.14 22.88
N GLU A 43 -2.10 4.32 23.06
CA GLU A 43 -1.64 5.39 23.93
C GLU A 43 -0.15 5.74 23.75
N LYS A 44 0.31 5.80 22.49
CA LYS A 44 1.71 6.01 22.14
C LYS A 44 1.87 6.92 20.93
N TRP A 45 3.00 7.61 20.88
CA TRP A 45 3.43 8.34 19.69
C TRP A 45 4.10 7.40 18.70
N PHE A 46 3.86 7.63 17.41
CA PHE A 46 4.51 6.95 16.30
C PHE A 46 5.02 7.97 15.30
N ILE A 47 6.00 7.59 14.50
CA ILE A 47 6.46 8.38 13.35
C ILE A 47 6.25 7.62 12.04
N THR A 48 5.79 8.35 11.02
CA THR A 48 5.56 7.85 9.66
C THR A 48 6.27 8.71 8.62
N GLY A 49 6.29 8.24 7.36
CA GLY A 49 6.87 8.94 6.21
C GLY A 49 8.26 8.47 5.76
N SER A 50 8.82 7.48 6.47
CA SER A 50 9.93 6.65 5.98
C SER A 50 9.41 5.50 5.12
N THR A 51 10.30 4.80 4.41
CA THR A 51 9.96 3.50 3.83
C THR A 51 9.85 2.44 4.93
N GLY A 52 8.78 1.65 4.92
CA GLY A 52 8.54 0.59 5.91
C GLY A 52 7.43 0.93 6.91
N ASP A 53 7.44 0.22 8.05
CA ASP A 53 6.44 0.39 9.10
C ASP A 53 6.71 1.64 9.95
N ALA A 54 5.65 2.15 10.59
CA ALA A 54 5.76 3.26 11.54
C ALA A 54 6.58 2.84 12.76
N TRP A 55 7.40 3.77 13.28
CA TRP A 55 8.23 3.52 14.46
C TRP A 55 7.60 4.14 15.69
N GLU A 56 7.58 3.41 16.80
CA GLU A 56 7.16 3.93 18.10
C GLU A 56 8.16 4.99 18.57
N VAL A 57 7.64 6.10 19.07
CA VAL A 57 8.41 7.21 19.64
C VAL A 57 8.37 7.08 21.15
N GLY A 58 9.52 6.81 21.77
CA GLY A 58 9.64 6.68 23.21
C GLY A 58 9.54 8.02 23.96
N ASP A 59 10.02 9.10 23.34
CA ASP A 59 9.98 10.45 23.91
C ASP A 59 9.76 11.48 22.78
N ILE A 60 8.58 12.11 22.78
CA ILE A 60 8.18 13.06 21.74
C ILE A 60 8.97 14.37 21.80
N GLU A 61 9.50 14.73 22.97
CA GLU A 61 10.29 15.95 23.15
C GLU A 61 11.71 15.78 22.60
N LYS A 62 12.27 14.56 22.73
CA LYS A 62 13.60 14.22 22.18
C LYS A 62 13.60 13.86 20.69
N LEU A 63 12.42 13.59 20.12
CA LEU A 63 12.29 13.12 18.74
C LEU A 63 13.00 14.03 17.73
N GLN A 64 12.91 15.36 17.88
CA GLN A 64 13.53 16.29 16.93
C GLN A 64 15.05 16.14 16.85
N ASP A 65 15.70 15.86 17.97
CA ASP A 65 17.15 15.71 18.02
C ASP A 65 17.61 14.34 17.52
N GLU A 66 16.80 13.30 17.75
CA GLU A 66 17.03 11.98 17.16
C GLU A 66 16.89 12.03 15.63
N LEU A 67 15.89 12.74 15.12
CA LEU A 67 15.64 12.88 13.68
C LEU A 67 16.76 13.61 12.92
N LYS A 68 17.46 14.54 13.56
CA LYS A 68 18.63 15.21 12.96
C LYS A 68 19.79 14.25 12.74
N ASN A 69 19.91 13.23 13.59
CA ASN A 69 21.03 12.29 13.60
C ASN A 69 20.71 10.97 12.89
N ALA A 70 19.44 10.70 12.60
CA ALA A 70 19.00 9.44 12.02
C ALA A 70 19.23 9.39 10.50
N ASN A 71 19.89 8.32 10.03
CA ASN A 71 20.07 8.07 8.59
C ASN A 71 18.82 7.42 7.99
N ILE A 72 17.74 8.21 7.87
CA ILE A 72 16.41 7.72 7.44
C ILE A 72 16.21 7.97 5.95
N ILE A 73 15.90 6.89 5.22
CA ILE A 73 15.42 7.01 3.84
C ILE A 73 13.95 7.42 3.88
N LYS A 74 13.70 8.70 3.60
CA LYS A 74 12.35 9.23 3.45
C LYS A 74 11.68 8.64 2.23
N ALA A 75 10.40 8.33 2.35
CA ALA A 75 9.60 7.96 1.20
C ALA A 75 9.36 9.20 0.32
N THR A 76 9.55 9.05 -0.98
CA THR A 76 9.31 10.13 -1.96
C THR A 76 8.05 9.88 -2.78
N LYS A 77 7.48 8.68 -2.66
CA LYS A 77 6.24 8.27 -3.29
C LYS A 77 5.46 7.34 -2.36
N ILE A 78 4.18 7.17 -2.65
CA ILE A 78 3.39 6.03 -2.20
C ILE A 78 3.04 5.16 -3.39
N ARG A 79 3.11 3.85 -3.19
CA ARG A 79 2.54 2.87 -4.11
C ARG A 79 1.18 2.43 -3.60
N LEU A 80 0.18 2.56 -4.44
CA LEU A 80 -1.20 2.24 -4.11
C LEU A 80 -1.64 1.06 -4.97
N TRP A 81 -2.21 0.04 -4.33
CA TRP A 81 -2.91 -1.04 -5.01
C TRP A 81 -4.40 -0.94 -4.72
N ALA A 82 -5.21 -1.13 -5.76
CA ALA A 82 -6.65 -1.22 -5.65
C ALA A 82 -7.18 -2.44 -6.41
N VAL A 83 -8.36 -2.91 -6.00
CA VAL A 83 -9.13 -3.91 -6.74
C VAL A 83 -10.42 -3.28 -7.24
N GLN A 84 -10.84 -3.64 -8.44
CA GLN A 84 -12.05 -3.11 -9.05
C GLN A 84 -12.94 -4.24 -9.56
N ILE A 85 -14.24 -4.12 -9.22
CA ILE A 85 -15.30 -4.83 -9.93
C ILE A 85 -15.42 -4.19 -11.33
N PRO A 86 -15.27 -4.95 -12.42
CA PRO A 86 -15.22 -4.43 -13.79
C PRO A 86 -16.61 -4.05 -14.32
N LEU A 87 -17.38 -3.29 -13.54
CA LEU A 87 -18.68 -2.75 -13.89
C LEU A 87 -18.63 -1.21 -13.83
N PRO A 88 -19.32 -0.50 -14.75
CA PRO A 88 -19.43 0.95 -14.69
C PRO A 88 -19.99 1.43 -13.34
N ALA A 89 -19.53 2.60 -12.91
CA ALA A 89 -19.95 3.26 -11.67
C ALA A 89 -19.67 2.50 -10.35
N VAL A 90 -18.96 1.37 -10.39
CA VAL A 90 -18.46 0.71 -9.18
C VAL A 90 -17.07 1.25 -8.85
N PRO A 91 -16.89 1.95 -7.70
CA PRO A 91 -15.61 2.54 -7.35
C PRO A 91 -14.58 1.44 -7.01
N PRO A 92 -13.29 1.66 -7.30
CA PRO A 92 -12.23 0.74 -6.88
C PRO A 92 -12.05 0.75 -5.37
N LEU A 93 -11.74 -0.41 -4.79
CA LEU A 93 -11.37 -0.56 -3.38
C LEU A 93 -9.85 -0.47 -3.24
N VAL A 94 -9.36 0.51 -2.46
CA VAL A 94 -7.94 0.57 -2.07
C VAL A 94 -7.59 -0.61 -1.14
N LEU A 95 -6.71 -1.48 -1.62
CA LEU A 95 -6.24 -2.67 -0.92
C LEU A 95 -5.11 -2.34 0.05
N ALA A 96 -4.10 -1.64 -0.46
CA ALA A 96 -2.88 -1.33 0.26
C ALA A 96 -2.27 -0.02 -0.25
N VAL A 97 -1.60 0.68 0.66
CA VAL A 97 -0.78 1.86 0.36
C VAL A 97 0.54 1.65 1.08
N VAL A 98 1.64 1.71 0.34
CA VAL A 98 2.99 1.49 0.88
C VAL A 98 3.88 2.69 0.54
N PRO A 99 4.54 3.31 1.53
CA PRO A 99 5.51 4.36 1.26
C PRO A 99 6.78 3.76 0.64
N ILE A 100 7.21 4.30 -0.50
CA ILE A 100 8.38 3.81 -1.24
C ILE A 100 9.37 4.94 -1.54
N ALA A 101 10.64 4.58 -1.71
CA ALA A 101 11.67 5.48 -2.19
C ALA A 101 11.68 5.51 -3.73
N GLY A 102 12.19 6.60 -4.31
CA GLY A 102 12.37 6.70 -5.76
C GLY A 102 13.34 5.68 -6.35
N SER A 103 14.20 5.08 -5.52
CA SER A 103 15.16 4.02 -5.88
C SER A 103 14.63 2.60 -5.65
N THR A 104 13.32 2.44 -5.42
CA THR A 104 12.72 1.11 -5.22
C THR A 104 12.86 0.29 -6.50
N THR A 105 13.39 -0.93 -6.37
CA THR A 105 13.71 -1.79 -7.51
C THR A 105 12.51 -2.62 -7.96
N ALA A 106 12.54 -3.06 -9.22
CA ALA A 106 11.53 -3.95 -9.78
C ALA A 106 11.26 -5.20 -8.93
N VAL A 107 12.32 -5.83 -8.41
CA VAL A 107 12.23 -7.00 -7.51
C VAL A 107 11.44 -6.69 -6.24
N LYS A 108 11.60 -5.50 -5.66
CA LYS A 108 10.84 -5.09 -4.46
C LYS A 108 9.38 -4.84 -4.81
N LEU A 109 9.10 -4.17 -5.93
CA LEU A 109 7.74 -3.92 -6.41
C LEU A 109 6.99 -5.23 -6.67
N PHE A 110 7.64 -6.17 -7.37
CA PHE A 110 7.11 -7.50 -7.61
C PHE A 110 6.80 -8.25 -6.31
N ARG A 111 7.70 -8.21 -5.33
CA ARG A 111 7.49 -8.85 -4.02
C ARG A 111 6.23 -8.30 -3.32
N MET A 112 6.05 -6.98 -3.33
CA MET A 112 4.87 -6.34 -2.75
C MET A 112 3.59 -6.77 -3.48
N GLU A 113 3.58 -6.79 -4.82
CA GLU A 113 2.41 -7.25 -5.60
C GLU A 113 2.12 -8.73 -5.36
N LYS A 114 3.15 -9.56 -5.29
CA LYS A 114 3.04 -10.99 -4.97
C LYS A 114 2.42 -11.23 -3.60
N GLU A 115 2.81 -10.48 -2.57
CA GLU A 115 2.20 -10.59 -1.23
C GLU A 115 0.69 -10.32 -1.24
N LEU A 116 0.24 -9.37 -2.08
CA LEU A 116 -1.18 -9.08 -2.25
C LEU A 116 -1.90 -10.24 -2.95
N LEU A 117 -1.31 -10.77 -4.02
CA LEU A 117 -1.89 -11.90 -4.76
C LEU A 117 -1.93 -13.18 -3.92
N ASP A 118 -0.87 -13.47 -3.16
CA ASP A 118 -0.81 -14.60 -2.22
C ASP A 118 -1.90 -14.50 -1.14
N CYS A 119 -2.38 -13.29 -0.82
CA CYS A 119 -3.53 -13.11 0.06
C CYS A 119 -4.88 -13.34 -0.63
N LEU A 120 -5.03 -12.99 -1.91
CA LEU A 120 -6.31 -13.00 -2.62
C LEU A 120 -6.60 -14.34 -3.30
N LEU A 121 -5.62 -14.92 -4.00
CA LEU A 121 -5.82 -16.11 -4.84
C LEU A 121 -6.28 -17.35 -4.04
N PRO A 122 -5.70 -17.69 -2.86
CA PRO A 122 -6.17 -18.84 -2.07
C PRO A 122 -7.62 -18.73 -1.60
N ARG A 123 -8.19 -17.51 -1.60
CA ARG A 123 -9.56 -17.22 -1.19
C ARG A 123 -10.55 -17.20 -2.36
N ARG A 124 -10.11 -17.66 -3.54
CA ARG A 124 -10.90 -17.80 -4.78
C ARG A 124 -11.41 -16.47 -5.35
N PHE A 125 -10.70 -15.38 -5.09
CA PHE A 125 -10.88 -14.16 -5.88
C PHE A 125 -10.24 -14.34 -7.25
N ASN A 126 -10.98 -14.01 -8.31
CA ASN A 126 -10.53 -14.20 -9.67
C ASN A 126 -9.93 -12.91 -10.24
N ILE A 127 -8.64 -12.67 -9.97
CA ILE A 127 -7.91 -11.53 -10.54
C ILE A 127 -7.52 -11.86 -11.98
N ILE A 128 -8.19 -11.25 -12.95
CA ILE A 128 -8.01 -11.57 -14.38
C ILE A 128 -7.04 -10.65 -15.11
N SER A 129 -6.70 -9.51 -14.52
CA SER A 129 -5.81 -8.53 -15.12
C SER A 129 -5.17 -7.63 -14.07
N LEU A 130 -3.94 -7.20 -14.37
CA LEU A 130 -3.14 -6.30 -13.56
C LEU A 130 -2.84 -5.06 -14.42
N ALA A 131 -3.39 -3.89 -14.09
CA ALA A 131 -3.00 -2.64 -14.73
C ALA A 131 -1.92 -1.92 -13.93
N SER A 132 -1.05 -1.22 -14.65
CA SER A 132 -0.05 -0.30 -14.11
C SER A 132 0.27 0.77 -15.17
N ASP A 133 0.93 1.87 -14.80
CA ASP A 133 1.23 2.98 -15.71
C ASP A 133 2.35 2.64 -16.72
N GLY A 134 3.06 1.53 -16.48
CA GLY A 134 4.10 1.04 -17.37
C GLY A 134 5.39 1.83 -17.29
N ALA A 135 5.66 2.51 -16.16
CA ALA A 135 6.95 3.10 -15.87
C ALA A 135 8.09 2.08 -16.03
N SER A 136 9.30 2.52 -16.36
CA SER A 136 10.43 1.64 -16.71
C SER A 136 10.67 0.52 -15.69
N VAL A 137 10.70 0.87 -14.40
CA VAL A 137 10.92 -0.08 -13.30
C VAL A 137 9.75 -1.03 -13.09
N GLU A 138 8.52 -0.64 -13.45
CA GLU A 138 7.35 -1.52 -13.36
C GLU A 138 7.33 -2.56 -14.47
N ARG A 139 7.77 -2.19 -15.68
CA ARG A 139 7.89 -3.14 -16.79
C ARG A 139 8.90 -4.24 -16.50
N GLU A 140 9.91 -3.94 -15.69
CA GLU A 140 10.88 -4.93 -15.20
C GLU A 140 10.34 -5.77 -14.02
N ALA A 141 9.25 -5.33 -13.37
CA ALA A 141 8.66 -5.97 -12.20
C ALA A 141 7.49 -6.92 -12.54
N ARG A 142 7.01 -6.89 -13.78
CA ARG A 142 5.85 -7.63 -14.30
C ARG A 142 6.30 -8.82 -15.14
#